data_AF-A0AAJ8DUR2-F1
#
_entry.id   AF-A0AAJ8DUR2-F1
#
_cell.length_a   1.000
_cell.length_b   1.000
_cell.length_c   1.000
_cell.angle_alpha   90.00
_cell.angle_beta   90.00
_cell.angle_gamma   90.00
#
_symmetry.space_group_name_H-M   'P 1'
#
loop_
_entity.id
_entity.type
_entity.pdbx_description
1 polymer ?
#
loop_
_entity_poly.entity_id
_entity_poly.type
_entity_poly.pdbx_seq_one_letter_code
_entity_poly.pdbx_strand_id
1 'polypeptide(L)'
;MDLLLIFGIALLPQAYTLKCYECIPGLSGLCTDTAKQCPSQDHQCGAVTTYTGGSKDSDISVKNCALAQECVDGSINFGVTRMVITSKCCATDLCNTQPAPDPSKSSPNGKKCFTCDGQKCTATLNCEENEDYCISATVSVGGGKMTMKGCASKMMCANTQTAQMMEAIGAEMSCCQGDYCNSANSTSAGFFSPSHWPHTPQTPFLILSTNPSKSSPNGKKCFTCDGQKCTATLNCEGNEDYCISATVSVGGGKTTVKGCASKTVCANIQTAQMMGIIGAEMSCCQGDYCNSASSTSAGLLLLVAPLISLVFS
;
A
#
# COMPACT_ATOMS: atom_id res chain seq x y z
N MET A 1 -48.99 -27.82 -10.49
CA MET A 1 -47.54 -27.82 -10.74
C MET A 1 -46.79 -26.96 -9.72
N ASP A 2 -47.34 -26.75 -8.51
CA ASP A 2 -46.74 -25.88 -7.48
C ASP A 2 -45.99 -26.62 -6.36
N LEU A 3 -46.14 -27.95 -6.26
CA LEU A 3 -45.46 -28.72 -5.19
C LEU A 3 -44.00 -29.09 -5.52
N LEU A 4 -43.59 -28.98 -6.79
CA LEU A 4 -42.23 -29.28 -7.25
C LEU A 4 -41.27 -28.08 -7.13
N LEU A 5 -41.79 -26.87 -6.90
CA LEU A 5 -40.98 -25.65 -6.81
C LEU A 5 -40.45 -25.37 -5.39
N ILE A 6 -41.03 -26.00 -4.37
CA ILE A 6 -40.64 -25.78 -2.96
C ILE A 6 -39.47 -26.70 -2.56
N PHE A 7 -39.29 -27.86 -3.21
CA PHE A 7 -38.17 -28.77 -2.94
C PHE A 7 -36.84 -28.37 -3.61
N GLY A 8 -36.86 -27.42 -4.56
CA GLY A 8 -35.67 -26.96 -5.29
C GLY A 8 -34.85 -25.87 -4.58
N ILE A 9 -35.42 -25.18 -3.58
CA ILE A 9 -34.75 -24.07 -2.87
C ILE A 9 -34.03 -24.58 -1.60
N ALA A 10 -34.39 -25.77 -1.08
CA ALA A 10 -33.83 -26.33 0.14
C ALA A 10 -32.49 -27.09 -0.04
N LEU A 11 -32.03 -27.25 -1.28
CA LEU A 11 -30.80 -27.99 -1.62
C LEU A 11 -29.79 -27.12 -2.37
N LEU A 12 -29.71 -25.82 -2.09
CA LEU A 12 -28.50 -25.08 -2.41
C LEU A 12 -27.43 -25.58 -1.42
N PRO A 13 -26.43 -26.39 -1.86
CA PRO A 13 -25.33 -26.72 -0.98
C PRO A 13 -24.75 -25.39 -0.49
N GLN A 14 -24.62 -25.22 0.83
CA GLN A 14 -23.77 -24.16 1.35
C GLN A 14 -22.45 -24.31 0.61
N ALA A 15 -22.12 -23.32 -0.22
CA ALA A 15 -20.85 -23.29 -0.90
C ALA A 15 -19.80 -23.14 0.20
N TYR A 16 -19.22 -24.27 0.63
CA TYR A 16 -18.13 -24.27 1.58
C TYR A 16 -16.97 -23.56 0.90
N THR A 17 -16.62 -22.37 1.42
CA THR A 17 -15.41 -21.67 1.03
C THR A 17 -14.23 -22.19 1.86
N LEU A 18 -13.02 -21.85 1.45
CA LEU A 18 -11.81 -22.25 2.17
C LEU A 18 -11.75 -21.57 3.55
N LYS A 19 -11.20 -22.24 4.56
CA LYS A 19 -10.79 -21.60 5.83
C LYS A 19 -9.29 -21.36 5.81
N CYS A 20 -8.85 -20.16 6.18
CA CYS A 20 -7.42 -19.81 6.22
C CYS A 20 -7.06 -19.17 7.55
N TYR A 21 -5.77 -19.21 7.90
CA TYR A 21 -5.27 -18.36 8.99
C TYR A 21 -5.19 -16.91 8.51
N GLU A 22 -5.73 -16.01 9.32
CA GLU A 22 -5.62 -14.57 9.21
C GLU A 22 -4.64 -14.09 10.29
N CYS A 23 -3.63 -13.34 9.88
CA CYS A 23 -2.59 -12.78 10.74
C CYS A 23 -2.18 -11.45 10.12
N ILE A 24 -2.74 -10.36 10.63
CA ILE A 24 -2.44 -9.00 10.15
C ILE A 24 -1.71 -8.29 11.30
N PRO A 25 -0.39 -8.10 11.22
CA PRO A 25 0.38 -7.47 12.28
C PRO A 25 -0.01 -6.00 12.44
N GLY A 26 -0.30 -5.60 13.69
CA GLY A 26 -0.45 -4.19 14.09
C GLY A 26 0.90 -3.57 14.47
N LEU A 27 0.88 -2.42 15.16
CA LEU A 27 2.06 -1.66 15.60
C LEU A 27 3.09 -2.47 16.43
N SER A 28 2.67 -3.58 17.05
CA SER A 28 3.53 -4.44 17.86
C SER A 28 4.29 -5.51 17.07
N GLY A 29 4.06 -5.64 15.75
CA GLY A 29 4.70 -6.65 14.88
C GLY A 29 4.30 -8.11 15.15
N LEU A 30 3.71 -8.40 16.32
CA LEU A 30 3.14 -9.69 16.68
C LEU A 30 1.72 -9.82 16.14
N CYS A 31 1.45 -10.89 15.41
CA CYS A 31 0.10 -11.29 14.99
C CYS A 31 -0.20 -12.72 15.48
N THR A 32 -1.44 -12.95 15.89
CA THR A 32 -1.92 -14.27 16.32
C THR A 32 -2.78 -14.86 15.23
N ASP A 33 -2.42 -16.06 14.77
CA ASP A 33 -3.17 -16.78 13.75
C ASP A 33 -4.62 -17.01 14.18
N THR A 34 -5.57 -16.47 13.40
CA THR A 34 -7.00 -16.66 13.63
C THR A 34 -7.62 -17.34 12.41
N ALA A 35 -8.36 -18.43 12.61
CA ALA A 35 -9.05 -19.10 11.50
C ALA A 35 -10.22 -18.24 11.00
N LYS A 36 -10.23 -17.92 9.70
CA LYS A 36 -11.26 -17.13 9.01
C LYS A 36 -11.77 -17.87 7.78
N GLN A 37 -13.07 -17.73 7.54
CA GLN A 37 -13.74 -18.24 6.35
C GLN A 37 -13.51 -17.28 5.17
N CYS A 38 -13.07 -17.79 4.02
CA CYS A 38 -12.82 -16.95 2.85
C CYS A 38 -14.11 -16.43 2.19
N PRO A 39 -14.10 -15.24 1.56
CA PRO A 39 -15.29 -14.62 1.02
C PRO A 39 -15.91 -15.34 -0.19
N SER A 40 -15.07 -16.00 -1.02
CA SER A 40 -15.52 -16.74 -2.20
C SER A 40 -14.69 -18.02 -2.41
N GLN A 41 -15.14 -18.86 -3.33
CA GLN A 41 -14.43 -20.09 -3.71
C GLN A 41 -13.17 -19.83 -4.56
N ASP A 42 -13.00 -18.62 -5.09
CA ASP A 42 -11.83 -18.25 -5.90
C ASP A 42 -10.60 -17.93 -5.03
N HIS A 43 -10.78 -17.88 -3.70
CA HIS A 43 -9.71 -17.60 -2.76
C HIS A 43 -8.91 -18.84 -2.39
N GLN A 44 -7.63 -18.62 -2.14
CA GLN A 44 -6.69 -19.57 -1.57
C GLN A 44 -6.14 -19.01 -0.26
N CYS A 45 -5.52 -19.86 0.57
CA CYS A 45 -4.81 -19.34 1.73
C CYS A 45 -3.46 -18.79 1.29
N GLY A 46 -3.16 -17.56 1.66
CA GLY A 46 -1.89 -16.90 1.41
C GLY A 46 -1.12 -16.63 2.69
N ALA A 47 0.20 -16.81 2.62
CA ALA A 47 1.17 -16.19 3.50
C ALA A 47 2.06 -15.28 2.64
N VAL A 48 2.20 -14.02 3.02
CA VAL A 48 2.98 -13.01 2.31
C VAL A 48 3.99 -12.44 3.28
N THR A 49 5.24 -12.30 2.85
CA THR A 49 6.28 -11.66 3.66
C THR A 49 6.95 -10.57 2.85
N THR A 50 7.09 -9.39 3.46
CA THR A 50 7.71 -8.22 2.83
C THR A 50 9.00 -7.87 3.53
N TYR A 51 10.06 -7.72 2.75
CA TYR A 51 11.42 -7.45 3.19
C TYR A 51 11.82 -6.06 2.70
N THR A 52 12.28 -5.19 3.60
CA THR A 52 12.75 -3.83 3.28
C THR A 52 14.13 -3.59 3.88
N GLY A 53 15.10 -3.14 3.08
CA GLY A 53 16.39 -2.66 3.60
C GLY A 53 17.39 -3.73 4.05
N GLY A 54 17.13 -5.01 3.78
CA GLY A 54 18.10 -6.10 3.95
C GLY A 54 18.32 -6.62 5.39
N SER A 55 17.67 -6.03 6.40
CA SER A 55 17.68 -6.52 7.80
C SER A 55 16.38 -7.26 8.14
N LYS A 56 16.49 -8.49 8.63
CA LYS A 56 15.35 -9.36 9.00
C LYS A 56 14.41 -8.75 10.05
N ASP A 57 14.91 -7.80 10.85
CA ASP A 57 14.12 -7.12 11.89
C ASP A 57 13.04 -6.17 11.33
N SER A 58 12.99 -5.97 10.01
CA SER A 58 11.99 -5.14 9.30
C SER A 58 11.00 -5.96 8.48
N ASP A 59 11.02 -7.28 8.62
CA ASP A 59 10.18 -8.17 7.82
C ASP A 59 8.73 -8.16 8.34
N ILE A 60 7.77 -7.96 7.44
CA ILE A 60 6.35 -7.96 7.78
C ILE A 60 5.73 -9.21 7.15
N SER A 61 5.22 -10.12 8.00
CA SER A 61 4.51 -11.31 7.53
C SER A 61 3.00 -11.18 7.75
N VAL A 62 2.24 -11.41 6.69
CA VAL A 62 0.78 -11.40 6.69
C VAL A 62 0.25 -12.75 6.27
N LYS A 63 -0.87 -13.18 6.86
CA LYS A 63 -1.64 -14.34 6.42
C LYS A 63 -3.07 -13.93 6.17
N ASN A 64 -3.66 -14.35 5.06
CA ASN A 64 -5.05 -14.07 4.75
C ASN A 64 -5.59 -15.03 3.67
N CYS A 65 -6.89 -14.95 3.39
CA CYS A 65 -7.44 -15.38 2.11
C CYS A 65 -6.92 -14.46 1.00
N ALA A 66 -6.43 -15.03 -0.09
CA ALA A 66 -5.85 -14.30 -1.21
C ALA A 66 -6.39 -14.83 -2.54
N LEU A 67 -6.58 -13.95 -3.51
CA LEU A 67 -6.83 -14.35 -4.89
C LEU A 67 -5.54 -14.87 -5.52
N ALA A 68 -5.67 -15.68 -6.57
CA ALA A 68 -4.51 -16.20 -7.30
C ALA A 68 -3.60 -15.08 -7.85
N GLN A 69 -4.15 -13.93 -8.24
CA GLN A 69 -3.35 -12.80 -8.72
C GLN A 69 -2.58 -12.09 -7.60
N GLU A 70 -3.00 -12.24 -6.34
CA GLU A 70 -2.35 -11.64 -5.16
C GLU A 70 -1.23 -12.55 -4.63
N CYS A 71 -1.21 -13.82 -5.04
CA CYS A 71 -0.20 -14.79 -4.66
C CYS A 71 0.97 -14.86 -5.65
N VAL A 72 1.66 -13.75 -5.83
CA VAL A 72 2.85 -13.70 -6.66
C VAL A 72 3.93 -12.87 -6.00
N ASP A 73 5.17 -13.27 -6.24
CA ASP A 73 6.32 -12.54 -5.73
C ASP A 73 6.51 -11.24 -6.50
N GLY A 74 6.98 -10.22 -5.79
CA GLY A 74 7.21 -8.90 -6.34
C GLY A 74 8.46 -8.27 -5.76
N SER A 75 9.08 -7.38 -6.52
CA SER A 75 10.21 -6.61 -6.03
C SER A 75 10.25 -5.21 -6.66
N ILE A 76 10.71 -4.24 -5.87
CA ILE A 76 11.07 -2.89 -6.31
C ILE A 76 12.43 -2.56 -5.72
N ASN A 77 13.34 -2.09 -6.54
CA ASN A 77 14.69 -1.74 -6.15
C ASN A 77 15.03 -0.36 -6.66
N PHE A 78 15.06 0.63 -5.76
CA PHE A 78 15.47 2.00 -6.08
C PHE A 78 16.97 2.23 -5.86
N GLY A 79 17.77 1.19 -5.62
CA GLY A 79 19.20 1.28 -5.34
C GLY A 79 19.52 1.70 -3.90
N VAL A 80 18.88 2.77 -3.40
CA VAL A 80 18.98 3.18 -1.99
C VAL A 80 18.16 2.29 -1.05
N THR A 81 17.06 1.77 -1.56
CA THR A 81 16.15 0.86 -0.84
C THR A 81 15.67 -0.19 -1.83
N ARG A 82 15.73 -1.45 -1.39
CA ARG A 82 15.15 -2.59 -2.07
C ARG A 82 14.04 -3.19 -1.21
N MET A 83 12.97 -3.56 -1.89
CA MET A 83 11.79 -4.18 -1.36
C MET A 83 11.53 -5.48 -2.09
N VAL A 84 11.27 -6.54 -1.34
CA VAL A 84 10.90 -7.85 -1.88
C VAL A 84 9.65 -8.33 -1.17
N ILE A 85 8.66 -8.76 -1.93
CA ILE A 85 7.46 -9.44 -1.47
C ILE A 85 7.58 -10.88 -1.92
N THR A 86 7.58 -11.80 -0.97
CA THR A 86 7.48 -13.23 -1.25
C THR A 86 6.13 -13.73 -0.77
N SER A 87 5.59 -14.72 -1.48
CA SER A 87 4.28 -15.28 -1.21
C SER A 87 4.31 -16.79 -1.24
N LYS A 88 3.44 -17.42 -0.45
CA LYS A 88 3.18 -18.85 -0.48
C LYS A 88 1.70 -19.08 -0.33
N CYS A 89 1.10 -19.76 -1.30
CA CYS A 89 -0.31 -20.09 -1.25
C CYS A 89 -0.59 -21.57 -1.39
N CYS A 90 -1.76 -21.94 -0.90
CA CYS A 90 -2.23 -23.31 -0.83
C CYS A 90 -3.76 -23.33 -0.77
N ALA A 91 -4.35 -24.45 -1.20
CA ALA A 91 -5.78 -24.56 -1.50
C ALA A 91 -6.54 -25.49 -0.54
N THR A 92 -5.97 -25.84 0.60
CA THR A 92 -6.62 -26.68 1.63
C THR A 92 -6.86 -25.90 2.91
N ASP A 93 -7.85 -26.32 3.71
CA ASP A 93 -8.17 -25.60 4.95
C ASP A 93 -6.94 -25.44 5.85
N LEU A 94 -6.74 -24.21 6.32
CA LEU A 94 -5.75 -23.80 7.31
C LEU A 94 -4.30 -24.15 6.92
N CYS A 95 -4.00 -24.16 5.63
CA CYS A 95 -2.71 -24.63 5.11
C CYS A 95 -1.58 -23.59 5.19
N ASN A 96 -1.89 -22.30 5.38
CA ASN A 96 -0.91 -21.21 5.43
C ASN A 96 -0.23 -21.09 6.82
N THR A 97 0.23 -22.21 7.37
CA THR A 97 0.89 -22.26 8.70
C THR A 97 2.28 -21.67 8.68
N GLN A 98 2.99 -21.84 7.57
CA GLN A 98 4.37 -21.40 7.39
C GLN A 98 4.42 -19.99 6.79
N PRO A 99 5.40 -19.16 7.19
CA PRO A 99 5.65 -17.88 6.54
C PRO A 99 6.10 -18.10 5.08
N ALA A 100 6.06 -17.02 4.29
CA ALA A 100 6.60 -17.06 2.94
C ALA A 100 8.11 -17.32 2.97
N PRO A 101 8.70 -17.87 1.88
CA PRO A 101 10.13 -18.12 1.81
C PRO A 101 10.93 -16.82 1.98
N ASP A 102 12.04 -16.91 2.71
CA ASP A 102 13.05 -15.85 2.76
C ASP A 102 13.64 -15.67 1.35
N PRO A 103 13.74 -14.44 0.82
CA PRO A 103 14.44 -14.19 -0.42
C PRO A 103 15.87 -14.74 -0.29
N SER A 104 16.23 -15.63 -1.21
CA SER A 104 17.60 -16.12 -1.33
C SER A 104 18.58 -14.96 -1.51
N LYS A 105 19.88 -15.22 -1.33
CA LYS A 105 20.91 -14.26 -1.72
C LYS A 105 20.66 -13.83 -3.16
N SER A 106 20.36 -12.55 -3.34
CA SER A 106 19.98 -12.03 -4.63
C SER A 106 21.18 -12.04 -5.58
N SER A 107 20.90 -12.37 -6.84
CA SER A 107 21.89 -12.36 -7.90
C SER A 107 21.44 -11.41 -9.00
N PRO A 108 22.37 -10.68 -9.64
CA PRO A 108 22.04 -9.83 -10.76
C PRO A 108 21.40 -10.65 -11.89
N ASN A 109 20.27 -10.17 -12.41
CA ASN A 109 19.55 -10.83 -13.51
C ASN A 109 20.00 -10.37 -14.91
N GLY A 110 20.97 -9.46 -14.96
CA GLY A 110 21.55 -8.91 -16.19
C GLY A 110 20.86 -7.65 -16.72
N LYS A 111 19.67 -7.28 -16.25
CA LYS A 111 19.04 -6.01 -16.62
C LYS A 111 19.64 -4.83 -15.89
N LYS A 112 19.60 -3.68 -16.56
CA LYS A 112 20.14 -2.44 -16.02
C LYS A 112 19.14 -1.31 -16.17
N CYS A 113 18.95 -0.54 -15.11
CA CYS A 113 18.06 0.62 -15.10
C CYS A 113 18.79 1.84 -14.53
N PHE A 114 18.23 3.03 -14.75
CA PHE A 114 18.68 4.20 -14.01
C PHE A 114 18.12 4.19 -12.58
N THR A 115 18.86 4.77 -11.66
CA THR A 115 18.49 5.06 -10.27
C THR A 115 18.87 6.51 -9.90
N CYS A 116 18.34 7.00 -8.79
CA CYS A 116 18.58 8.34 -8.28
C CYS A 116 19.52 8.34 -7.08
N ASP A 117 20.52 9.22 -7.13
CA ASP A 117 21.32 9.64 -5.99
C ASP A 117 20.88 11.06 -5.60
N GLY A 118 20.09 11.16 -4.54
CA GLY A 118 19.38 12.39 -4.19
C GLY A 118 18.43 12.83 -5.31
N GLN A 119 18.66 14.01 -5.88
CA GLN A 119 17.86 14.53 -7.01
C GLN A 119 18.42 14.13 -8.39
N LYS A 120 19.62 13.52 -8.45
CA LYS A 120 20.27 13.16 -9.72
C LYS A 120 19.91 11.73 -10.12
N CYS A 121 19.10 11.58 -11.15
CA CYS A 121 18.59 10.29 -11.61
C CYS A 121 19.35 9.69 -12.80
N THR A 122 20.69 9.75 -12.76
CA THR A 122 21.57 9.30 -13.85
C THR A 122 22.47 8.13 -13.45
N ALA A 123 22.46 7.72 -12.18
CA ALA A 123 23.22 6.57 -11.71
C ALA A 123 22.62 5.27 -12.28
N THR A 124 23.42 4.23 -12.43
CA THR A 124 22.98 2.94 -12.97
C THR A 124 22.79 1.93 -11.86
N LEU A 125 21.76 1.08 -11.99
CA LEU A 125 21.44 0.00 -11.08
C LEU A 125 21.40 -1.32 -11.88
N ASN A 126 22.07 -2.34 -11.37
CA ASN A 126 21.90 -3.71 -11.87
C ASN A 126 20.70 -4.32 -11.15
N CYS A 127 19.72 -4.81 -11.91
CA CYS A 127 18.52 -5.42 -11.37
C CYS A 127 18.80 -6.83 -10.87
N GLU A 128 18.01 -7.28 -9.90
CA GLU A 128 18.18 -8.56 -9.23
C GLU A 128 16.97 -9.47 -9.45
N GLU A 129 17.21 -10.78 -9.53
CA GLU A 129 16.15 -11.80 -9.54
C GLU A 129 15.04 -11.52 -10.58
N ASN A 130 13.79 -11.33 -10.15
CA ASN A 130 12.61 -11.12 -11.00
C ASN A 130 12.37 -9.65 -11.39
N GLU A 131 13.31 -8.75 -11.12
CA GLU A 131 13.22 -7.33 -11.44
C GLU A 131 13.40 -7.10 -12.95
N ASP A 132 12.37 -7.45 -13.72
CA ASP A 132 12.42 -7.46 -15.18
C ASP A 132 12.03 -6.15 -15.89
N TYR A 133 11.76 -5.10 -15.13
CA TYR A 133 11.30 -3.81 -15.64
C TYR A 133 12.10 -2.70 -14.99
N CYS A 134 12.24 -1.57 -15.70
CA CYS A 134 12.65 -0.34 -15.07
C CYS A 134 11.41 0.43 -14.61
N ILE A 135 11.51 1.05 -13.44
CA ILE A 135 10.46 1.86 -12.84
C ILE A 135 10.93 3.32 -12.69
N SER A 136 9.99 4.26 -12.86
CA SER A 136 10.11 5.65 -12.40
C SER A 136 8.86 6.03 -11.61
N ALA A 137 9.05 6.58 -10.42
CA ALA A 137 7.98 7.08 -9.57
C ALA A 137 8.24 8.55 -9.21
N THR A 138 7.24 9.43 -9.32
CA THR A 138 7.37 10.86 -8.99
C THR A 138 6.29 11.26 -8.00
N VAL A 139 6.67 11.76 -6.83
CA VAL A 139 5.75 12.23 -5.79
C VAL A 139 5.82 13.76 -5.71
N SER A 140 4.66 14.41 -5.59
CA SER A 140 4.58 15.86 -5.37
C SER A 140 4.36 16.16 -3.89
N VAL A 141 5.35 16.77 -3.22
CA VAL A 141 5.26 17.14 -1.79
C VAL A 141 5.57 18.64 -1.63
N GLY A 142 4.64 19.41 -1.05
CA GLY A 142 4.87 20.83 -0.73
C GLY A 142 5.18 21.73 -1.93
N GLY A 143 4.72 21.37 -3.14
CA GLY A 143 5.00 22.11 -4.38
C GLY A 143 6.30 21.71 -5.10
N GLY A 144 7.11 20.81 -4.52
CA GLY A 144 8.26 20.19 -5.18
C GLY A 144 7.95 18.79 -5.70
N LYS A 145 8.58 18.39 -6.82
CA LYS A 145 8.51 17.02 -7.37
C LYS A 145 9.78 16.25 -7.01
N MET A 146 9.62 15.08 -6.40
CA MET A 146 10.70 14.14 -6.12
C MET A 146 10.54 12.91 -6.99
N THR A 147 11.57 12.57 -7.76
CA THR A 147 11.57 11.39 -8.65
C THR A 147 12.51 10.33 -8.10
N MET A 148 12.04 9.09 -8.13
CA MET A 148 12.81 7.88 -7.87
C MET A 148 12.82 7.00 -9.12
N LYS A 149 13.93 6.31 -9.34
CA LYS A 149 14.12 5.40 -10.46
C LYS A 149 14.78 4.11 -9.99
N GLY A 150 14.48 3.02 -10.66
CA GLY A 150 15.03 1.73 -10.26
C GLY A 150 14.57 0.58 -11.13
N CYS A 151 14.68 -0.61 -10.56
CA CYS A 151 14.19 -1.86 -11.13
C CYS A 151 12.89 -2.30 -10.43
N ALA A 152 12.06 -3.05 -11.14
CA ALA A 152 10.80 -3.57 -10.63
C ALA A 152 10.44 -4.90 -11.30
N SER A 153 9.75 -5.74 -10.56
CA SER A 153 9.13 -6.96 -11.07
C SER A 153 7.88 -6.68 -11.91
N LYS A 154 7.47 -7.66 -12.73
CA LYS A 154 6.24 -7.58 -13.51
C LYS A 154 5.00 -7.30 -12.65
N MET A 155 4.90 -7.95 -11.49
CA MET A 155 3.79 -7.77 -10.55
C MET A 155 3.64 -6.29 -10.18
N MET A 156 4.73 -5.65 -9.80
CA MET A 156 4.74 -4.25 -9.38
C MET A 156 4.39 -3.28 -10.52
N CYS A 157 4.72 -3.65 -11.76
CA CYS A 157 4.46 -2.81 -12.92
C CYS A 157 3.09 -3.02 -13.58
N ALA A 158 2.49 -4.20 -13.42
CA ALA A 158 1.25 -4.58 -14.12
C ALA A 158 0.02 -4.66 -13.20
N ASN A 159 0.21 -4.69 -11.88
CA ASN A 159 -0.91 -4.80 -10.96
C ASN A 159 -1.66 -3.47 -10.82
N THR A 160 -2.95 -3.50 -11.13
CA THR A 160 -3.88 -2.37 -11.01
C THR A 160 -3.92 -1.81 -9.59
N GLN A 161 -3.74 -2.66 -8.57
CA GLN A 161 -3.73 -2.25 -7.17
C GLN A 161 -2.49 -1.43 -6.83
N THR A 162 -1.33 -1.75 -7.42
CA THR A 162 -0.11 -0.93 -7.29
C THR A 162 -0.31 0.43 -7.94
N ALA A 163 -0.95 0.49 -9.12
CA ALA A 163 -1.25 1.75 -9.79
C ALA A 163 -2.23 2.62 -8.97
N GLN A 164 -3.34 2.04 -8.50
CA GLN A 164 -4.33 2.72 -7.65
C GLN A 164 -3.73 3.20 -6.33
N MET A 165 -2.77 2.46 -5.79
CA MET A 165 -2.05 2.82 -4.57
C MET A 165 -1.10 4.01 -4.80
N MET A 166 -0.34 4.02 -5.90
CA MET A 166 0.55 5.13 -6.23
C MET A 166 -0.24 6.41 -6.49
N GLU A 167 -1.35 6.30 -7.21
CA GLU A 167 -2.28 7.42 -7.42
C GLU A 167 -2.81 7.97 -6.09
N ALA A 168 -3.15 7.09 -5.15
CA ALA A 168 -3.67 7.47 -3.83
C ALA A 168 -2.69 8.30 -2.98
N ILE A 169 -1.38 8.13 -3.17
CA ILE A 169 -0.35 8.93 -2.48
C ILE A 169 0.16 10.10 -3.34
N GLY A 170 -0.52 10.41 -4.45
CA GLY A 170 -0.12 11.48 -5.38
C GLY A 170 1.18 11.18 -6.11
N ALA A 171 1.50 9.90 -6.28
CA ALA A 171 2.68 9.43 -7.00
C ALA A 171 2.32 9.02 -8.43
N GLU A 172 3.02 9.59 -9.41
CA GLU A 172 2.97 9.13 -10.80
C GLU A 172 3.99 8.00 -10.98
N MET A 173 3.53 6.80 -11.37
CA MET A 173 4.39 5.65 -11.61
C MET A 173 4.37 5.26 -13.09
N SER A 174 5.54 4.92 -13.63
CA SER A 174 5.71 4.35 -14.96
C SER A 174 6.70 3.20 -14.94
N CYS A 175 6.42 2.18 -15.76
CA CYS A 175 7.32 1.08 -15.99
C CYS A 175 7.62 0.91 -17.48
N CYS A 176 8.79 0.40 -17.80
CA CYS A 176 9.20 0.06 -19.15
C CYS A 176 10.11 -1.18 -19.14
N GLN A 177 10.20 -1.85 -20.28
CA GLN A 177 11.03 -3.03 -20.45
C GLN A 177 12.16 -2.72 -21.44
N GLY A 178 13.38 -3.08 -21.06
CA GLY A 178 14.61 -2.78 -21.82
C GLY A 178 15.62 -2.06 -20.94
N ASP A 179 16.90 -2.20 -21.27
CA ASP A 179 17.96 -1.59 -20.47
C ASP A 179 17.88 -0.06 -20.54
N TYR A 180 17.97 0.58 -19.38
CA TYR A 180 18.01 2.03 -19.20
C TYR A 180 16.79 2.78 -19.78
N CYS A 181 15.68 2.07 -20.03
CA CYS A 181 14.49 2.64 -20.67
C CYS A 181 13.83 3.73 -19.82
N ASN A 182 14.11 3.78 -18.52
CA ASN A 182 13.62 4.79 -17.60
C ASN A 182 14.44 6.10 -17.62
N SER A 183 15.14 6.40 -18.71
CA SER A 183 15.87 7.66 -18.90
C SER A 183 14.95 8.89 -18.90
N ALA A 184 15.48 10.06 -18.52
CA ALA A 184 14.76 11.33 -18.59
C ALA A 184 14.38 11.76 -20.03
N ASN A 185 14.96 11.12 -21.05
CA ASN A 185 14.78 11.49 -22.45
C ASN A 185 13.53 10.88 -23.13
N SER A 186 12.66 10.20 -22.39
CA SER A 186 11.36 9.76 -22.93
C SER A 186 10.35 10.92 -22.91
N THR A 187 10.66 11.98 -23.65
CA THR A 187 9.56 12.69 -24.32
C THR A 187 9.02 11.72 -25.36
N SER A 188 7.70 11.56 -25.34
CA SER A 188 6.87 10.74 -26.21
C SER A 188 7.39 10.68 -27.66
N ALA A 189 8.16 9.65 -28.00
CA ALA A 189 8.60 9.40 -29.37
C ALA A 189 8.89 7.90 -29.60
N GLY A 190 7.84 7.16 -29.96
CA GLY A 190 7.86 5.87 -30.68
C GLY A 190 8.30 4.64 -29.86
N PHE A 191 7.61 3.51 -29.81
CA PHE A 191 6.54 2.94 -30.62
C PHE A 191 5.71 2.06 -29.68
N PHE A 192 4.46 2.42 -29.39
CA PHE A 192 3.49 1.44 -28.90
C PHE A 192 3.09 0.59 -30.10
N SER A 193 3.57 -0.66 -30.16
CA SER A 193 2.84 -1.68 -30.91
C SER A 193 1.63 -2.06 -30.05
N PRO A 194 0.39 -1.80 -30.53
CA PRO A 194 -0.80 -2.12 -29.75
C PRO A 194 -1.12 -3.60 -29.93
N SER A 195 -0.68 -4.45 -29.01
CA SER A 195 -1.32 -5.75 -28.81
C SER A 195 -2.11 -5.72 -27.50
N HIS A 196 -3.36 -5.26 -27.65
CA HIS A 196 -4.55 -5.77 -26.97
C HIS A 196 -4.62 -5.62 -25.44
N TRP A 197 -5.05 -4.43 -24.98
CA TRP A 197 -5.80 -4.29 -23.73
C TRP A 197 -7.17 -3.67 -24.05
N PRO A 198 -8.29 -4.25 -23.63
CA PRO A 198 -9.61 -3.71 -23.93
C PRO A 198 -9.85 -2.46 -23.07
N HIS A 199 -9.65 -1.30 -23.67
CA HIS A 199 -10.25 -0.05 -23.20
C HIS A 199 -11.69 0.02 -23.74
N THR A 200 -12.67 0.06 -22.84
CA THR A 200 -14.04 0.44 -23.17
C THR A 200 -14.06 1.90 -23.67
N PRO A 201 -14.79 2.21 -24.76
CA PRO A 201 -14.74 3.52 -25.40
C PRO A 201 -15.55 4.54 -24.61
N GLN A 202 -14.90 5.62 -24.15
CA GLN A 202 -15.60 6.84 -23.75
C GLN A 202 -15.55 7.84 -24.91
N THR A 203 -16.75 8.30 -25.28
CA THR A 203 -17.04 9.29 -26.32
C THR A 203 -16.40 10.66 -26.05
N PRO A 204 -16.13 11.47 -27.09
CA PRO A 204 -15.38 12.71 -26.95
C PRO A 204 -16.27 13.83 -26.39
N PHE A 205 -15.95 14.33 -25.19
CA PHE A 205 -16.39 15.65 -24.76
C PHE A 205 -15.18 16.59 -24.71
N LEU A 206 -15.41 17.77 -25.28
CA LEU A 206 -14.48 18.86 -25.51
C LEU A 206 -13.69 19.22 -24.24
N ILE A 207 -12.37 19.21 -24.34
CA ILE A 207 -11.47 19.65 -23.27
C ILE A 207 -11.58 21.17 -23.16
N LEU A 208 -12.35 21.64 -22.17
CA LEU A 208 -12.10 22.94 -21.59
C LEU A 208 -10.94 22.76 -20.60
N SER A 209 -9.80 23.34 -20.94
CA SER A 209 -8.63 23.40 -20.06
C SER A 209 -8.99 24.10 -18.76
N THR A 210 -9.30 23.35 -17.70
CA THR A 210 -9.38 23.88 -16.34
C THR A 210 -8.07 23.59 -15.63
N ASN A 211 -7.28 24.66 -15.49
CA ASN A 211 -6.32 24.91 -14.41
C ASN A 211 -6.71 24.13 -13.13
N PRO A 212 -5.81 23.49 -12.35
CA PRO A 212 -6.17 22.71 -11.17
C PRO A 212 -6.95 23.60 -10.19
N SER A 213 -8.27 23.47 -10.27
CA SER A 213 -9.22 24.31 -9.57
C SER A 213 -9.20 23.87 -8.13
N LYS A 214 -8.70 24.76 -7.27
CA LYS A 214 -8.88 24.76 -5.82
C LYS A 214 -10.25 24.17 -5.50
N SER A 215 -10.25 22.95 -4.99
CA SER A 215 -11.45 22.34 -4.49
C SER A 215 -11.93 23.16 -3.30
N SER A 216 -13.25 23.37 -3.16
CA SER A 216 -13.76 24.09 -2.00
C SER A 216 -13.41 23.32 -0.72
N PRO A 217 -13.05 24.02 0.38
CA PRO A 217 -12.86 23.38 1.66
C PRO A 217 -14.09 22.55 2.02
N ASN A 218 -13.89 21.28 2.33
CA ASN A 218 -14.98 20.35 2.61
C ASN A 218 -15.42 20.37 4.09
N GLY A 219 -14.83 21.28 4.88
CA GLY A 219 -15.10 21.47 6.30
C GLY A 219 -14.22 20.63 7.23
N LYS A 220 -13.53 19.60 6.72
CA LYS A 220 -12.60 18.80 7.53
C LYS A 220 -11.30 19.53 7.79
N LYS A 221 -10.74 19.31 8.98
CA LYS A 221 -9.47 19.90 9.41
C LYS A 221 -8.54 18.83 9.94
N CYS A 222 -7.28 18.86 9.51
CA CYS A 222 -6.25 17.91 9.93
C CYS A 222 -4.97 18.65 10.31
N PHE A 223 -4.07 17.97 11.02
CA PHE A 223 -2.70 18.47 11.16
C PHE A 223 -1.88 18.18 9.90
N THR A 224 -0.91 19.03 9.63
CA THR A 224 0.12 18.91 8.59
C THR A 224 1.50 19.19 9.17
N CYS A 225 2.54 18.80 8.46
CA CYS A 225 3.93 19.00 8.86
C CYS A 225 4.59 20.10 8.04
N ASP A 226 5.26 21.03 8.72
CA ASP A 226 6.20 21.98 8.13
C ASP A 226 7.62 21.53 8.51
N GLY A 227 8.28 20.85 7.57
CA GLY A 227 9.52 20.11 7.85
C GLY A 227 9.29 19.02 8.91
N GLN A 228 10.01 19.10 10.04
CA GLN A 228 9.87 18.15 11.15
C GLN A 228 8.75 18.50 12.15
N LYS A 229 8.14 19.70 12.04
CA LYS A 229 7.13 20.16 12.99
C LYS A 229 5.72 19.86 12.47
N CYS A 230 5.04 18.90 13.11
CA CYS A 230 3.71 18.42 12.71
C CYS A 230 2.56 19.04 13.51
N THR A 231 2.59 20.35 13.69
CA THR A 231 1.62 21.12 14.50
C THR A 231 0.79 22.11 13.69
N ALA A 232 1.12 22.32 12.41
CA ALA A 232 0.37 23.19 11.53
C ALA A 232 -0.99 22.55 11.20
N THR A 233 -2.01 23.38 10.94
CA THR A 233 -3.35 22.90 10.57
C THR A 233 -3.58 23.06 9.07
N LEU A 234 -4.37 22.15 8.52
CA LEU A 234 -4.74 22.09 7.11
C LEU A 234 -6.27 21.94 7.03
N ASN A 235 -6.91 22.77 6.21
CA ASN A 235 -8.30 22.56 5.82
C ASN A 235 -8.31 21.63 4.61
N CYS A 236 -9.02 20.51 4.71
CA CYS A 236 -9.10 19.54 3.63
C CYS A 236 -10.05 20.02 2.54
N GLU A 237 -9.82 19.56 1.31
CA GLU A 237 -10.59 19.99 0.16
C GLU A 237 -11.29 18.82 -0.54
N GLY A 238 -12.37 19.11 -1.25
CA GLY A 238 -13.01 18.11 -2.11
C GLY A 238 -13.47 16.86 -1.35
N ASN A 239 -13.00 15.68 -1.77
CA ASN A 239 -13.37 14.38 -1.19
C ASN A 239 -12.44 13.89 -0.08
N GLU A 240 -11.53 14.73 0.43
CA GLU A 240 -10.58 14.37 1.48
C GLU A 240 -11.25 14.38 2.86
N ASP A 241 -11.97 13.32 3.20
CA ASP A 241 -12.81 13.23 4.40
C ASP A 241 -12.15 12.52 5.60
N TYR A 242 -10.86 12.20 5.52
CA TYR A 242 -10.04 11.57 6.55
C TYR A 242 -8.75 12.38 6.81
N CYS A 243 -8.21 12.24 8.02
CA CYS A 243 -6.83 12.69 8.29
C CYS A 243 -5.88 11.51 8.17
N ILE A 244 -4.68 11.78 7.65
CA ILE A 244 -3.59 10.83 7.48
C ILE A 244 -2.36 11.24 8.28
N SER A 245 -1.61 10.26 8.77
CA SER A 245 -0.26 10.40 9.32
C SER A 245 0.63 9.28 8.75
N ALA A 246 1.84 9.57 8.31
CA ALA A 246 2.79 8.58 7.81
C ALA A 246 4.20 8.85 8.34
N THR A 247 4.90 7.84 8.84
CA THR A 247 6.28 7.99 9.37
C THR A 247 7.26 7.16 8.57
N VAL A 248 8.05 7.78 7.69
CA VAL A 248 9.07 7.14 6.85
C VAL A 248 10.44 7.13 7.53
N SER A 249 11.22 6.07 7.37
CA SER A 249 12.64 6.03 7.80
C SER A 249 13.55 6.34 6.61
N VAL A 250 14.32 7.43 6.67
CA VAL A 250 15.26 7.84 5.62
C VAL A 250 16.64 8.05 6.25
N GLY A 251 17.65 7.28 5.81
CA GLY A 251 19.05 7.47 6.24
C GLY A 251 19.32 7.30 7.73
N GLY A 252 18.54 6.48 8.44
CA GLY A 252 18.64 6.27 9.89
C GLY A 252 17.84 7.24 10.77
N GLY A 253 17.11 8.19 10.18
CA GLY A 253 16.17 9.08 10.87
C GLY A 253 14.71 8.80 10.50
N LYS A 254 13.77 8.98 11.44
CA LYS A 254 12.32 8.89 11.18
C LYS A 254 11.75 10.28 10.86
N THR A 255 11.03 10.40 9.74
CA THR A 255 10.32 11.61 9.31
C THR A 255 8.82 11.35 9.26
N THR A 256 8.04 12.19 9.93
CA THR A 256 6.58 12.10 9.92
C THR A 256 5.98 13.15 8.98
N VAL A 257 5.02 12.73 8.17
CA VAL A 257 4.16 13.59 7.36
C VAL A 257 2.70 13.41 7.81
N LYS A 258 1.91 14.47 7.69
CA LYS A 258 0.50 14.48 8.06
C LYS A 258 -0.30 15.28 7.04
N GLY A 259 -1.57 14.96 6.88
CA GLY A 259 -2.43 15.71 5.97
C GLY A 259 -3.86 15.21 5.93
N CYS A 260 -4.53 15.49 4.82
CA CYS A 260 -5.85 15.03 4.49
C CYS A 260 -5.79 13.88 3.48
N ALA A 261 -6.78 12.99 3.51
CA ALA A 261 -6.88 11.86 2.60
C ALA A 261 -8.35 11.54 2.35
N SER A 262 -8.66 10.92 1.20
CA SER A 262 -10.00 10.40 0.93
C SER A 262 -10.17 9.01 1.54
N LYS A 263 -11.43 8.58 1.70
CA LYS A 263 -11.77 7.21 2.09
C LYS A 263 -11.02 6.13 1.28
N THR A 264 -10.92 6.32 -0.04
CA THR A 264 -10.25 5.38 -0.94
C THR A 264 -8.76 5.28 -0.64
N VAL A 265 -8.10 6.43 -0.40
CA VAL A 265 -6.69 6.48 0.00
C VAL A 265 -6.49 5.73 1.32
N CYS A 266 -7.35 5.97 2.31
CA CYS A 266 -7.24 5.33 3.62
C CYS A 266 -7.54 3.82 3.62
N ALA A 267 -8.46 3.35 2.79
CA ALA A 267 -8.70 1.91 2.61
C ALA A 267 -7.49 1.23 1.94
N ASN A 268 -6.92 1.86 0.93
CA ASN A 268 -5.77 1.32 0.19
C ASN A 268 -4.47 1.40 0.99
N ILE A 269 -4.32 2.34 1.93
CA ILE A 269 -3.21 2.41 2.89
C ILE A 269 -3.17 1.15 3.77
N GLN A 270 -4.32 0.68 4.25
CA GLN A 270 -4.39 -0.57 5.00
C GLN A 270 -3.94 -1.74 4.14
N THR A 271 -4.28 -1.75 2.84
CA THR A 271 -3.78 -2.74 1.87
C THR A 271 -2.28 -2.59 1.59
N ALA A 272 -1.75 -1.37 1.53
CA ALA A 272 -0.33 -1.10 1.31
C ALA A 272 0.54 -1.49 2.52
N GLN A 273 0.04 -1.27 3.73
CA GLN A 273 0.64 -1.76 4.98
C GLN A 273 0.54 -3.28 5.08
N MET A 274 -0.59 -3.85 4.65
CA MET A 274 -0.81 -5.30 4.53
C MET A 274 0.14 -5.94 3.51
N MET A 275 0.53 -5.23 2.46
CA MET A 275 1.52 -5.68 1.47
C MET A 275 2.96 -5.25 1.82
N GLY A 276 3.17 -4.61 2.99
CA GLY A 276 4.48 -4.12 3.43
C GLY A 276 5.18 -3.14 2.49
N ILE A 277 4.47 -2.57 1.50
CA ILE A 277 5.05 -1.79 0.39
C ILE A 277 5.63 -0.45 0.85
N ILE A 278 5.25 -0.02 2.04
CA ILE A 278 5.65 1.26 2.59
C ILE A 278 6.39 0.95 3.88
N GLY A 279 7.70 1.23 3.91
CA GLY A 279 8.51 1.27 5.14
C GLY A 279 8.12 2.41 6.08
N ALA A 280 6.84 2.79 6.07
CA ALA A 280 6.26 3.84 6.85
C ALA A 280 5.03 3.36 7.60
N GLU A 281 4.98 3.68 8.89
CA GLU A 281 3.77 3.54 9.68
C GLU A 281 2.78 4.60 9.21
N MET A 282 1.74 4.18 8.47
CA MET A 282 0.66 5.05 8.04
C MET A 282 -0.58 4.82 8.91
N SER A 283 -1.32 5.86 9.19
CA SER A 283 -2.59 5.77 9.88
C SER A 283 -3.58 6.75 9.28
N CYS A 284 -4.82 6.31 9.21
CA CYS A 284 -5.94 7.16 8.86
C CYS A 284 -6.95 7.20 10.00
N CYS A 285 -7.59 8.34 10.18
CA CYS A 285 -8.64 8.52 11.16
C CYS A 285 -9.71 9.46 10.62
N GLN A 286 -10.93 9.30 11.14
CA GLN A 286 -12.07 10.10 10.73
C GLN A 286 -12.48 11.01 11.89
N GLY A 287 -12.35 12.31 11.69
CA GLY A 287 -12.63 13.35 12.70
C GLY A 287 -11.67 14.51 12.53
N ASP A 288 -12.07 15.70 13.00
CA ASP A 288 -11.18 16.86 12.92
C ASP A 288 -9.98 16.67 13.84
N TYR A 289 -8.78 16.95 13.29
CA TYR A 289 -7.50 16.93 13.97
C TYR A 289 -7.13 15.58 14.62
N CYS A 290 -7.80 14.50 14.19
CA CYS A 290 -7.61 13.19 14.79
C CYS A 290 -6.19 12.63 14.59
N ASN A 291 -5.44 13.14 13.60
CA ASN A 291 -4.03 12.83 13.39
C ASN A 291 -3.09 13.64 14.31
N SER A 292 -3.58 14.18 15.43
CA SER A 292 -2.75 14.72 16.50
C SER A 292 -1.81 13.64 17.07
N ALA A 293 -0.61 14.04 17.49
CA ALA A 293 0.28 13.07 18.16
C ALA A 293 -0.29 12.78 19.56
N SER A 294 -0.84 11.59 19.76
CA SER A 294 -1.05 11.04 21.10
C SER A 294 -0.17 9.80 21.26
N SER A 295 1.06 10.01 21.73
CA SER A 295 1.90 8.91 22.22
C SER A 295 2.72 9.35 23.44
N THR A 296 2.02 9.59 24.53
CA THR A 296 2.40 8.98 25.81
C THR A 296 1.12 8.40 26.37
N SER A 297 1.14 7.10 26.66
CA SER A 297 0.14 6.37 27.44
C SER A 297 -0.59 7.26 28.46
N ALA A 298 -1.78 7.75 28.12
CA ALA A 298 -2.71 8.39 29.04
C ALA A 298 -3.96 7.51 29.19
N GLY A 299 -3.74 6.20 29.36
CA GLY A 299 -4.74 5.25 29.85
C GLY A 299 -4.87 5.23 31.37
N LEU A 300 -4.47 6.30 32.09
CA LEU A 300 -4.43 6.26 33.56
C LEU A 300 -4.72 7.59 34.29
N LEU A 301 -5.59 8.47 33.79
CA LEU A 301 -5.98 9.67 34.57
C LEU A 301 -7.48 10.02 34.46
N LEU A 302 -8.36 9.01 34.63
CA LEU A 302 -9.80 9.28 34.84
C LEU A 302 -10.47 8.46 35.96
N LEU A 303 -9.72 7.96 36.95
CA LEU A 303 -10.32 7.33 38.14
C LEU A 303 -9.58 7.66 39.44
N VAL A 304 -9.38 8.95 39.71
CA VAL A 304 -9.24 9.44 41.10
C VAL A 304 -10.40 10.39 41.41
N ALA A 305 -11.59 9.81 41.50
CA ALA A 305 -12.62 10.33 42.37
C ALA A 305 -12.43 9.65 43.73
N PRO A 306 -11.97 10.34 44.79
CA PRO A 306 -11.85 9.72 46.09
C PRO A 306 -13.23 9.52 46.70
N LEU A 307 -13.53 8.27 47.03
CA LEU A 307 -14.59 7.80 47.90
C LEU A 307 -14.49 8.48 49.29
N ILE A 308 -14.98 9.72 49.42
CA ILE A 308 -15.13 10.44 50.72
C ILE A 308 -16.59 10.78 50.96
N SER A 309 -17.51 9.83 50.75
CA SER A 309 -18.92 10.03 51.17
C SER A 309 -19.55 8.81 51.84
N LEU A 310 -18.74 7.85 52.33
CA LEU A 310 -19.24 6.64 53.00
C LEU A 310 -18.63 6.39 54.39
N VAL A 311 -18.01 7.39 55.01
CA VAL A 311 -17.48 7.31 56.40
C VAL A 311 -18.05 8.42 57.32
N PHE A 312 -19.15 9.07 56.92
CA PHE A 312 -19.98 9.84 57.85
C PHE A 312 -21.45 9.42 57.68
N SER A 313 -21.77 8.27 58.25
CA SER A 313 -23.06 7.93 58.85
C SER A 313 -22.79 7.26 60.18
#